data_AF-A0A101S484-F1
#
_entry.id   AF-A0A101S484-F1
#
_cell.length_a   1.000
_cell.length_b   1.000
_cell.length_c   1.000
_cell.angle_alpha   90.00
_cell.angle_beta   90.00
_cell.angle_gamma   90.00
#
_symmetry.space_group_name_H-M   'P 1'
#
loop_
_entity.id
_entity.type
_entity.pdbx_description
1 polymer ?
#
loop_
_entity_poly.entity_id
_entity_poly.type
_entity_poly.pdbx_seq_one_letter_code
_entity_poly.pdbx_strand_id
1 'polypeptide(L)'
;MFTGPDQAGLVLGLDAVAWDEALHSGLLTKRSDGRIRFRHQLMEAVVHEEAPPANRQAVHHALASVLTGENADELRLWHLAAASEAVGRLDDEVARLLEESAHRSWARGACATAARALRCAAKLSSSMDDAARRLAHGARAAWEVGHVDVARRMLEQAEGVSSASTVADLSEGLRGLIEFAHGNLETACRQLTRDMERVAEPGQAFTLGSMALRAAWAAGHDALQREALQRLERRLPPGNFPNADLLPLPRQWWTEEPGGGAEDRARTAAPGAHILSRLSGSSWLLMPPAPLAVAWGIESAWGHATAGDQLVDQR
;
A
#
# COMPACT_ATOMS: atom_id res chain seq x y z
N MET A 1 -22.83 27.08 10.13
CA MET A 1 -22.65 28.15 9.13
C MET A 1 -21.21 28.05 8.66
N PHE A 2 -20.95 27.38 7.53
CA PHE A 2 -19.58 27.28 6.98
C PHE A 2 -19.31 28.57 6.19
N THR A 3 -18.70 29.55 6.86
CA THR A 3 -18.32 30.88 6.32
C THR A 3 -17.04 30.88 5.49
N GLY A 4 -16.43 29.71 5.28
CA GLY A 4 -15.11 29.58 4.65
C GLY A 4 -14.97 30.23 3.26
N PRO A 5 -15.92 30.03 2.32
CA PRO A 5 -15.82 30.64 0.98
C PRO A 5 -15.92 32.17 1.03
N ASP A 6 -16.83 32.69 1.84
CA ASP A 6 -17.07 34.13 1.99
C ASP A 6 -15.85 34.80 2.65
N GLN A 7 -15.28 34.16 3.68
CA GLN A 7 -14.07 34.65 4.35
C GLN A 7 -12.82 34.56 3.44
N ALA A 8 -12.67 33.49 2.66
CA ALA A 8 -11.59 33.39 1.68
C ALA A 8 -11.76 34.41 0.55
N GLY A 9 -13.00 34.69 0.13
CA GLY A 9 -13.32 35.75 -0.81
C GLY A 9 -12.85 37.12 -0.31
N LEU A 10 -13.09 37.44 0.96
CA LEU A 10 -12.58 38.67 1.58
C LEU A 10 -11.06 38.77 1.57
N VAL A 11 -10.34 37.65 1.81
CA VAL A 11 -8.87 37.60 1.70
C VAL A 11 -8.39 37.91 0.27
N LEU A 12 -9.18 37.53 -0.74
CA LEU A 12 -8.92 37.81 -2.15
C LEU A 12 -9.42 39.19 -2.61
N GLY A 13 -10.01 39.99 -1.72
CA GLY A 13 -10.60 41.29 -2.06
C GLY A 13 -11.91 41.18 -2.84
N LEU A 14 -12.58 40.02 -2.83
CA LEU A 14 -13.92 39.86 -3.40
C LEU A 14 -14.95 40.40 -2.42
N ASP A 15 -15.68 41.43 -2.86
CA ASP A 15 -16.76 42.05 -2.10
C ASP A 15 -18.11 41.37 -2.35
N ALA A 16 -19.14 41.84 -1.63
CA ALA A 16 -20.50 41.31 -1.78
C ALA A 16 -21.06 41.53 -3.20
N VAL A 17 -20.62 42.59 -3.90
CA VAL A 17 -21.09 42.92 -5.25
C VAL A 17 -20.61 41.87 -6.24
N ALA A 18 -19.33 41.48 -6.18
CA ALA A 18 -18.78 40.42 -7.01
C ALA A 18 -19.50 39.07 -6.79
N TRP A 19 -19.84 38.76 -5.55
CA TRP A 19 -20.62 37.56 -5.21
C TRP A 19 -22.04 37.61 -5.77
N ASP A 20 -22.71 38.76 -5.64
CA ASP A 20 -24.06 38.94 -6.16
C ASP A 20 -24.08 38.86 -7.69
N GLU A 21 -23.12 39.48 -8.39
CA GLU A 21 -22.99 39.35 -9.85
C GLU A 21 -22.79 37.89 -10.27
N ALA A 22 -21.91 37.16 -9.58
CA ALA A 22 -21.66 35.75 -9.86
C ALA A 22 -22.91 34.88 -9.64
N LEU A 23 -23.73 35.17 -8.62
CA LEU A 23 -25.01 34.48 -8.40
C LEU A 23 -26.08 34.87 -9.45
N HIS A 24 -26.17 36.15 -9.81
CA HIS A 24 -27.13 36.65 -10.82
C HIS A 24 -26.82 36.15 -12.23
N SER A 25 -25.56 35.80 -12.53
CA SER A 25 -25.20 35.16 -13.80
C SER A 25 -25.90 33.81 -14.04
N GLY A 26 -26.45 33.19 -12.97
CA GLY A 26 -27.06 31.86 -13.03
C GLY A 26 -26.06 30.71 -13.14
N LEU A 27 -24.75 31.00 -13.11
CA LEU A 27 -23.67 30.01 -13.14
C LEU A 27 -23.47 29.35 -11.77
N LEU A 28 -23.69 30.09 -10.69
CA LEU A 28 -23.60 29.62 -9.32
C LEU A 28 -24.99 29.50 -8.70
N THR A 29 -25.16 28.53 -7.79
CA THR A 29 -26.35 28.42 -6.94
C THR A 29 -25.94 28.29 -5.49
N LYS A 30 -26.66 29.00 -4.61
CA LYS A 30 -26.51 28.89 -3.16
C LYS A 30 -27.51 27.87 -2.62
N ARG A 31 -27.00 26.83 -1.97
CA ARG A 31 -27.82 25.84 -1.29
C ARG A 31 -28.36 26.39 0.03
N SER A 32 -29.43 25.77 0.52
CA SER A 32 -30.05 26.08 1.81
C SER A 32 -29.09 25.89 3.00
N ASP A 33 -28.08 25.03 2.86
CA ASP A 33 -27.00 24.84 3.84
C ASP A 33 -25.87 25.90 3.76
N GLY A 34 -26.03 26.90 2.89
CA GLY A 34 -25.06 27.97 2.66
C GLY A 34 -23.95 27.63 1.67
N ARG A 35 -23.90 26.41 1.13
CA ARG A 35 -22.84 26.02 0.17
C ARG A 35 -23.10 26.61 -1.22
N ILE A 36 -22.06 27.18 -1.82
CA ILE A 36 -22.04 27.59 -3.22
C ILE A 36 -21.73 26.35 -4.08
N ARG A 37 -22.44 26.16 -5.18
CA ARG A 37 -22.11 25.15 -6.20
C ARG A 37 -22.27 25.74 -7.59
N PHE A 38 -21.50 25.24 -8.55
CA PHE A 38 -21.80 25.47 -9.96
C PHE A 38 -23.10 24.78 -10.34
N ARG A 39 -23.91 25.45 -11.16
CA ARG A 39 -25.15 24.89 -11.69
C ARG A 39 -24.89 23.70 -12.62
N HIS A 40 -23.77 23.74 -13.34
CA HIS A 40 -23.37 22.71 -14.30
C HIS A 40 -21.93 22.27 -14.04
N GLN A 41 -21.71 20.96 -13.96
CA GLN A 41 -20.37 20.37 -13.73
C GLN A 41 -19.36 20.76 -14.83
N LEU A 42 -19.84 20.98 -16.06
CA LEU A 42 -18.99 21.46 -17.16
C LEU A 42 -18.48 22.89 -16.93
N MET A 43 -19.29 23.77 -16.33
CA MET A 43 -18.85 25.15 -16.04
C MET A 43 -17.79 25.16 -14.95
N GLU A 44 -17.92 24.29 -13.94
CA GLU A 44 -16.89 24.10 -12.91
C GLU A 44 -15.56 23.66 -13.54
N ALA A 45 -15.60 22.68 -14.45
CA ALA A 45 -14.42 22.20 -15.16
C ALA A 45 -13.77 23.30 -16.00
N VAL A 46 -14.56 24.03 -16.81
CA VAL A 46 -14.06 25.13 -17.66
C VAL A 46 -13.44 26.24 -16.81
N VAL A 47 -14.11 26.68 -15.74
CA VAL A 47 -13.56 27.71 -14.85
C VAL A 47 -12.26 27.23 -14.19
N HIS A 48 -12.19 25.96 -13.81
CA HIS A 48 -10.97 25.41 -13.21
C HIS A 48 -9.80 25.30 -14.21
N GLU A 49 -10.08 24.88 -15.45
CA GLU A 49 -9.08 24.72 -16.51
C GLU A 49 -8.57 26.07 -17.04
N GLU A 50 -9.47 27.04 -17.23
CA GLU A 50 -9.13 28.39 -17.72
C GLU A 50 -8.53 29.30 -16.64
N ALA A 51 -8.66 28.94 -15.36
CA ALA A 51 -8.12 29.74 -14.27
C ALA A 51 -6.57 29.76 -14.31
N PRO A 52 -5.95 30.96 -14.36
CA PRO A 52 -4.49 31.07 -14.32
C PRO A 52 -3.90 30.36 -13.09
N PRO A 53 -2.73 29.69 -13.23
CA PRO A 53 -2.01 29.07 -12.11
C PRO A 53 -1.90 29.95 -10.87
N ALA A 54 -1.58 31.23 -11.04
CA ALA A 54 -1.46 32.20 -9.95
C ALA A 54 -2.80 32.44 -9.22
N ASN A 55 -3.92 32.48 -9.94
CA ASN A 55 -5.24 32.65 -9.34
C ASN A 55 -5.64 31.40 -8.54
N ARG A 56 -5.37 30.20 -9.09
CA ARG A 56 -5.61 28.93 -8.39
C ARG A 56 -4.78 28.87 -7.10
N GLN A 57 -3.50 29.24 -7.18
CA GLN A 57 -2.61 29.32 -6.03
C GLN A 57 -3.15 30.29 -4.96
N ALA A 58 -3.53 31.51 -5.35
CA ALA A 58 -4.06 32.52 -4.44
C ALA A 58 -5.34 32.05 -3.73
N VAL A 59 -6.28 31.45 -4.48
CA VAL A 59 -7.52 30.88 -3.92
C VAL A 59 -7.22 29.79 -2.90
N HIS A 60 -6.31 28.87 -3.22
CA HIS A 60 -5.93 27.81 -2.29
C HIS A 60 -5.24 28.35 -1.04
N HIS A 61 -4.37 29.36 -1.14
CA HIS A 61 -3.80 30.02 0.04
C HIS A 61 -4.86 30.73 0.89
N ALA A 62 -5.80 31.45 0.26
CA ALA A 62 -6.89 32.11 0.97
C ALA A 62 -7.80 31.11 1.71
N LEU A 63 -8.12 29.99 1.08
CA LEU A 63 -8.86 28.89 1.73
C LEU A 63 -8.06 28.28 2.88
N ALA A 64 -6.75 28.05 2.70
CA ALA A 64 -5.89 27.55 3.76
C ALA A 64 -5.81 28.52 4.96
N SER A 65 -5.83 29.84 4.74
CA SER A 65 -5.69 30.83 5.82
C SER A 65 -6.93 30.98 6.69
N VAL A 66 -8.13 30.71 6.15
CA VAL A 66 -9.40 30.84 6.89
C VAL A 66 -9.84 29.55 7.58
N LEU A 67 -9.21 28.42 7.23
CA LEU A 67 -9.44 27.14 7.87
C LEU A 67 -8.86 27.13 9.29
N THR A 68 -9.76 27.18 10.28
CA THR A 68 -9.46 27.19 11.71
C THR A 68 -10.32 26.15 12.45
N GLY A 69 -9.80 25.61 13.55
CA GLY A 69 -10.50 24.64 14.41
C GLY A 69 -9.88 23.26 14.43
N GLU A 70 -10.31 22.43 15.39
CA GLU A 70 -9.68 21.13 15.73
C GLU A 70 -9.61 20.11 14.60
N ASN A 71 -10.45 20.24 13.56
CA ASN A 71 -10.48 19.33 12.41
C ASN A 71 -10.04 20.00 11.09
N ALA A 72 -9.51 21.23 11.13
CA ALA A 72 -9.22 22.01 9.94
C ALA A 72 -7.83 21.71 9.34
N ASP A 73 -6.91 21.14 10.12
CA ASP A 73 -5.50 21.00 9.76
C ASP A 73 -5.27 20.14 8.51
N GLU A 74 -5.99 19.02 8.40
CA GLU A 74 -5.86 18.14 7.24
C GLU A 74 -6.35 18.83 5.96
N LEU A 75 -7.50 19.50 6.03
CA LEU A 75 -8.05 20.23 4.89
C LEU A 75 -7.16 21.42 4.50
N ARG A 76 -6.63 22.15 5.48
CA ARG A 76 -5.67 23.24 5.27
C ARG A 76 -4.44 22.74 4.53
N LEU A 77 -3.89 21.60 4.93
CA LEU A 77 -2.75 20.98 4.28
C LEU A 77 -3.05 20.62 2.81
N TRP A 78 -4.24 20.08 2.51
CA TRP A 78 -4.66 19.82 1.14
C TRP A 78 -4.75 21.09 0.29
N HIS A 79 -5.19 22.22 0.87
CA HIS A 79 -5.17 23.50 0.16
C HIS A 79 -3.75 24.00 -0.09
N LEU A 80 -2.84 23.92 0.90
CA LEU A 80 -1.44 24.30 0.69
C LEU A 80 -0.77 23.45 -0.39
N ALA A 81 -1.02 22.14 -0.40
CA ALA A 81 -0.53 21.23 -1.43
C ALA A 81 -1.04 21.59 -2.83
N ALA A 82 -2.34 21.86 -2.95
CA ALA A 82 -2.94 22.30 -4.21
C ALA A 82 -2.42 23.66 -4.67
N ALA A 83 -2.10 24.58 -3.75
CA ALA A 83 -1.47 25.86 -4.07
C ALA A 83 -0.08 25.67 -4.70
N SER A 84 0.74 24.78 -4.13
CA SER A 84 2.07 24.45 -4.66
C SER A 84 1.98 23.71 -6.00
N GLU A 85 1.07 22.74 -6.15
CA GLU A 85 0.83 22.03 -7.41
C GLU A 85 0.37 22.97 -8.54
N ALA A 86 -0.48 23.96 -8.22
CA ALA A 86 -1.05 24.86 -9.22
C ALA A 86 0.03 25.61 -10.04
N VAL A 87 1.15 25.96 -9.41
CA VAL A 87 2.28 26.67 -10.03
C VAL A 87 3.50 25.78 -10.30
N GLY A 88 3.37 24.46 -10.12
CA GLY A 88 4.48 23.52 -10.33
C GLY A 88 5.66 23.73 -9.38
N ARG A 89 5.41 24.29 -8.18
CA ARG A 89 6.45 24.59 -7.19
C ARG A 89 6.68 23.41 -6.26
N LEU A 90 7.93 23.00 -6.10
CA LEU A 90 8.36 22.04 -5.08
C LEU A 90 8.27 22.68 -3.69
N ASP A 91 7.84 21.91 -2.70
CA ASP A 91 7.58 22.37 -1.34
C ASP A 91 7.80 21.22 -0.35
N ASP A 92 9.05 21.08 0.10
CA ASP A 92 9.47 19.97 0.97
C ASP A 92 8.77 19.97 2.32
N GLU A 93 8.40 21.15 2.85
CA GLU A 93 7.67 21.24 4.11
C GLU A 93 6.24 20.74 3.96
N VAL A 94 5.54 21.14 2.90
CA VAL A 94 4.21 20.59 2.60
C VAL A 94 4.28 19.10 2.29
N ALA A 95 5.32 18.64 1.59
CA ALA A 95 5.53 17.22 1.32
C ALA A 95 5.72 16.41 2.61
N ARG A 96 6.53 16.91 3.55
CA ARG A 96 6.76 16.30 4.86
C ARG A 96 5.46 16.22 5.68
N LEU A 97 4.70 17.31 5.74
CA LEU A 97 3.41 17.34 6.44
C LEU A 97 2.37 16.38 5.82
N LEU A 98 2.37 16.23 4.49
CA LEU A 98 1.52 15.25 3.79
C LEU A 98 1.92 13.81 4.12
N GLU A 99 3.22 13.52 4.19
CA GLU A 99 3.75 12.21 4.60
C GLU A 99 3.33 11.87 6.05
N GLU A 100 3.43 12.81 6.98
CA GLU A 100 2.92 12.63 8.35
C GLU A 100 1.41 12.41 8.41
N SER A 101 0.65 13.17 7.62
CA SER A 101 -0.81 12.99 7.51
C SER A 101 -1.16 11.62 6.92
N ALA A 102 -0.37 11.14 5.98
CA ALA A 102 -0.54 9.82 5.39
C ALA A 102 -0.31 8.73 6.45
N HIS A 103 0.73 8.83 7.27
CA HIS A 103 0.98 7.90 8.37
C HIS A 103 -0.18 7.86 9.36
N ARG A 104 -0.73 9.02 9.76
CA ARG A 104 -1.93 9.08 10.62
C ARG A 104 -3.17 8.50 9.95
N SER A 105 -3.31 8.65 8.63
CA SER A 105 -4.44 8.08 7.88
C SER A 105 -4.30 6.57 7.79
N TRP A 106 -3.11 6.06 7.50
CA TRP A 106 -2.79 4.63 7.50
C TRP A 106 -3.11 3.99 8.84
N ALA A 107 -2.61 4.56 9.95
CA ALA A 107 -2.81 4.00 11.29
C ALA A 107 -4.28 3.86 11.71
N ARG A 108 -5.18 4.63 11.08
CA ARG A 108 -6.64 4.59 11.33
C ARG A 108 -7.41 3.80 10.27
N GLY A 109 -6.71 3.10 9.36
CA GLY A 109 -7.31 2.29 8.28
C GLY A 109 -7.73 3.09 7.04
N ALA A 110 -7.45 4.39 6.96
CA ALA A 110 -7.75 5.23 5.80
C ALA A 110 -6.65 5.15 4.72
N CYS A 111 -6.34 3.92 4.27
CA CYS A 111 -5.22 3.65 3.36
C CYS A 111 -5.37 4.34 1.99
N ALA A 112 -6.59 4.51 1.46
CA ALA A 112 -6.83 5.28 0.24
C ALA A 112 -6.41 6.76 0.38
N THR A 113 -6.68 7.37 1.54
CA THR A 113 -6.25 8.73 1.86
C THR A 113 -4.73 8.80 2.00
N ALA A 114 -4.12 7.82 2.67
CA ALA A 114 -2.67 7.71 2.79
C ALA A 114 -1.98 7.63 1.42
N ALA A 115 -2.46 6.76 0.53
CA ALA A 115 -1.96 6.63 -0.84
C ALA A 115 -2.02 7.95 -1.61
N ARG A 116 -3.15 8.65 -1.51
CA ARG A 116 -3.36 9.95 -2.16
C ARG A 116 -2.39 11.01 -1.61
N ALA A 117 -2.22 11.06 -0.28
CA ALA A 117 -1.34 12.02 0.39
C ALA A 117 0.13 11.76 0.03
N LEU A 118 0.59 10.51 0.04
CA LEU A 118 1.96 10.13 -0.33
C LEU A 118 2.27 10.41 -1.80
N ARG A 119 1.31 10.16 -2.71
CA ARG A 119 1.47 10.54 -4.12
C ARG A 119 1.60 12.05 -4.31
N CYS A 120 0.82 12.83 -3.55
CA CYS A 120 0.91 14.30 -3.57
C CYS A 120 2.25 14.78 -2.98
N ALA A 121 2.66 14.22 -1.84
CA ALA A 121 3.94 14.51 -1.21
C ALA A 121 5.11 14.27 -2.16
N ALA A 122 5.10 13.16 -2.89
CA ALA A 122 6.13 12.84 -3.87
C ALA A 122 6.27 13.90 -4.98
N LYS A 123 5.15 14.43 -5.50
CA LYS A 123 5.18 15.49 -6.52
C LYS A 123 5.78 16.80 -6.01
N LEU A 124 5.63 17.09 -4.72
CA LEU A 124 6.11 18.31 -4.08
C LEU A 124 7.55 18.17 -3.57
N SER A 125 8.16 16.99 -3.68
CA SER A 125 9.50 16.71 -3.16
C SER A 125 10.57 17.26 -4.09
N SER A 126 11.56 17.97 -3.54
CA SER A 126 12.77 18.36 -4.27
C SER A 126 13.76 17.20 -4.43
N SER A 127 13.82 16.33 -3.42
CA SER A 127 14.66 15.13 -3.40
C SER A 127 14.02 13.97 -4.17
N MET A 128 14.76 13.40 -5.12
CA MET A 128 14.35 12.18 -5.84
C MET A 128 14.22 10.97 -4.91
N ASP A 129 15.08 10.85 -3.90
CA ASP A 129 15.03 9.76 -2.92
C ASP A 129 13.77 9.86 -2.04
N ASP A 130 13.40 11.07 -1.62
CA ASP A 130 12.17 11.30 -0.88
C ASP A 130 10.94 11.01 -1.75
N ALA A 131 10.97 11.45 -3.02
CA ALA A 131 9.89 11.16 -3.97
C ALA A 131 9.73 9.65 -4.17
N ALA A 132 10.83 8.91 -4.35
CA ALA A 132 10.83 7.46 -4.50
C ALA A 132 10.25 6.75 -3.26
N ARG A 133 10.69 7.14 -2.06
CA ARG A 133 10.18 6.60 -0.79
C ARG A 133 8.68 6.84 -0.65
N ARG A 134 8.23 8.07 -0.86
CA ARG A 134 6.81 8.45 -0.76
C ARG A 134 5.97 7.67 -1.78
N LEU A 135 6.44 7.52 -3.02
CA LEU A 135 5.75 6.73 -4.04
C LEU A 135 5.69 5.24 -3.69
N ALA A 136 6.78 4.65 -3.19
CA ALA A 136 6.84 3.24 -2.80
C ALA A 136 5.89 2.92 -1.64
N HIS A 137 5.90 3.73 -0.57
CA HIS A 137 4.94 3.58 0.53
C HIS A 137 3.51 3.87 0.10
N GLY A 138 3.30 4.85 -0.78
CA GLY A 138 1.97 5.16 -1.30
C GLY A 138 1.41 4.04 -2.20
N ALA A 139 2.28 3.32 -2.92
CA ALA A 139 1.90 2.13 -3.67
C ALA A 139 1.42 1.02 -2.72
N ARG A 140 2.10 0.81 -1.59
CA ARG A 140 1.66 -0.11 -0.53
C ARG A 140 0.28 0.27 -0.02
N ALA A 141 0.03 1.55 0.21
CA ALA A 141 -1.28 2.05 0.68
C ALA A 141 -2.40 1.84 -0.34
N ALA A 142 -2.11 2.01 -1.63
CA ALA A 142 -3.04 1.73 -2.69
C ALA A 142 -3.35 0.22 -2.79
N TRP A 143 -2.34 -0.63 -2.58
CA TRP A 143 -2.50 -2.09 -2.59
C TRP A 143 -3.43 -2.59 -1.49
N GLU A 144 -3.31 -2.07 -0.26
CA GLU A 144 -4.16 -2.49 0.87
C GLU A 144 -5.66 -2.27 0.65
N VAL A 145 -6.04 -1.33 -0.23
CA VAL A 145 -7.45 -1.07 -0.58
C VAL A 145 -7.83 -1.61 -1.96
N GLY A 146 -6.98 -2.45 -2.56
CA GLY A 146 -7.23 -3.09 -3.85
C GLY A 146 -7.09 -2.16 -5.06
N HIS A 147 -6.51 -0.97 -4.92
CA HIS A 147 -6.26 -0.05 -6.02
C HIS A 147 -4.99 -0.43 -6.81
N VAL A 148 -5.00 -1.62 -7.41
CA VAL A 148 -3.83 -2.23 -8.06
C VAL A 148 -3.21 -1.33 -9.12
N ASP A 149 -4.01 -0.76 -10.03
CA ASP A 149 -3.50 0.10 -11.10
C ASP A 149 -2.80 1.36 -10.56
N VAL A 150 -3.29 1.88 -9.44
CA VAL A 150 -2.66 3.02 -8.75
C VAL A 150 -1.33 2.58 -8.16
N ALA A 151 -1.29 1.42 -7.49
CA ALA A 151 -0.05 0.87 -6.94
C ALA A 151 1.00 0.63 -8.03
N ARG A 152 0.63 0.02 -9.17
CA ARG A 152 1.54 -0.23 -10.30
C ARG A 152 2.14 1.07 -10.85
N ARG A 153 1.29 2.08 -11.11
CA ARG A 153 1.75 3.39 -11.59
C ARG A 153 2.67 4.09 -10.60
N MET A 154 2.39 3.99 -9.29
CA MET A 154 3.26 4.59 -8.28
C MET A 154 4.60 3.87 -8.18
N LEU A 155 4.65 2.54 -8.31
CA LEU A 155 5.91 1.80 -8.40
C LEU A 155 6.71 2.17 -9.65
N GLU A 156 6.04 2.30 -10.80
CA GLU A 156 6.68 2.76 -12.06
C GLU A 156 7.26 4.16 -11.93
N GLN A 157 6.53 5.08 -11.29
CA GLN A 157 7.03 6.42 -11.00
C GLN A 157 8.22 6.39 -10.05
N ALA A 158 8.19 5.54 -9.02
CA ALA A 158 9.30 5.41 -8.07
C ALA A 158 10.56 4.86 -8.75
N GLU A 159 10.41 3.88 -9.64
CA GLU A 159 11.50 3.30 -10.44
C GLU A 159 12.03 4.27 -11.50
N GLY A 160 11.25 5.30 -11.87
CA GLY A 160 11.70 6.39 -12.74
C GLY A 160 12.65 7.38 -12.04
N VAL A 161 12.66 7.42 -10.70
CA VAL A 161 13.47 8.36 -9.90
C VAL A 161 14.43 7.67 -8.94
N SER A 162 14.38 6.34 -8.81
CA SER A 162 15.27 5.55 -7.97
C SER A 162 15.51 4.15 -8.55
N SER A 163 16.47 3.43 -7.99
CA SER A 163 16.79 2.07 -8.47
C SER A 163 15.67 1.08 -8.15
N ALA A 164 15.44 0.11 -9.02
CA ALA A 164 14.41 -0.92 -8.79
C ALA A 164 14.72 -1.80 -7.56
N SER A 165 15.97 -1.84 -7.07
CA SER A 165 16.31 -2.44 -5.76
C SER A 165 15.81 -1.60 -4.59
N THR A 166 16.04 -0.29 -4.63
CA THR A 166 15.59 0.64 -3.59
C THR A 166 14.06 0.67 -3.50
N VAL A 167 13.38 0.70 -4.65
CA VAL A 167 11.91 0.66 -4.68
C VAL A 167 11.38 -0.68 -4.15
N ALA A 168 12.03 -1.80 -4.45
CA ALA A 168 11.65 -3.09 -3.90
C ALA A 168 11.77 -3.14 -2.38
N ASP A 169 12.83 -2.58 -1.80
CA ASP A 169 13.00 -2.49 -0.35
C ASP A 169 11.92 -1.60 0.29
N LEU A 170 11.73 -0.39 -0.23
CA LEU A 170 10.76 0.59 0.28
C LEU A 170 9.28 0.18 0.12
N SER A 171 8.97 -0.59 -0.93
CA SER A 171 7.61 -1.11 -1.20
C SER A 171 7.40 -2.53 -0.69
N GLU A 172 8.43 -3.12 -0.09
CA GLU A 172 8.40 -4.47 0.42
C GLU A 172 8.04 -5.53 -0.63
N GLY A 173 8.73 -5.45 -1.78
CA GLY A 173 8.61 -6.37 -2.92
C GLY A 173 7.24 -6.35 -3.60
N LEU A 174 6.48 -5.26 -3.46
CA LEU A 174 5.11 -5.16 -3.93
C LEU A 174 4.92 -5.49 -5.40
N ARG A 175 5.91 -5.18 -6.26
CA ARG A 175 5.84 -5.51 -7.69
C ARG A 175 5.60 -7.00 -7.91
N GLY A 176 6.40 -7.85 -7.28
CA GLY A 176 6.27 -9.30 -7.39
C GLY A 176 4.96 -9.83 -6.80
N LEU A 177 4.48 -9.21 -5.71
CA LEU A 177 3.20 -9.56 -5.09
C LEU A 177 2.01 -9.22 -5.99
N ILE A 178 2.06 -8.09 -6.71
CA ILE A 178 1.03 -7.72 -7.69
C ILE A 178 1.00 -8.75 -8.83
N GLU A 179 2.16 -9.13 -9.39
CA GLU A 179 2.23 -10.13 -10.45
C GLU A 179 1.65 -11.49 -10.00
N PHE A 180 1.96 -11.90 -8.76
CA PHE A 180 1.42 -13.12 -8.18
C PHE A 180 -0.12 -13.07 -8.12
N ALA A 181 -0.67 -11.97 -7.59
CA ALA A 181 -2.12 -11.80 -7.45
C ALA A 181 -2.87 -11.79 -8.79
N HIS A 182 -2.21 -11.43 -9.89
CA HIS A 182 -2.79 -11.41 -11.24
C HIS A 182 -2.50 -12.67 -12.05
N GLY A 183 -1.89 -13.69 -11.45
CA GLY A 183 -1.60 -14.96 -12.12
C GLY A 183 -0.39 -14.94 -13.05
N ASN A 184 0.43 -13.89 -13.03
CA ASN A 184 1.68 -13.81 -13.78
C ASN A 184 2.81 -14.51 -13.01
N LEU A 185 2.63 -15.80 -12.74
CA LEU A 185 3.36 -16.55 -11.71
C LEU A 185 4.87 -16.68 -11.98
N GLU A 186 5.28 -16.86 -13.24
CA GLU A 186 6.71 -16.90 -13.58
C GLU A 186 7.38 -15.53 -13.36
N THR A 187 6.75 -14.46 -13.81
CA THR A 187 7.23 -13.08 -13.58
C THR A 187 7.29 -12.78 -12.08
N ALA A 188 6.26 -13.18 -11.33
CA ALA A 188 6.21 -13.05 -9.89
C ALA A 188 7.38 -13.78 -9.23
N CYS A 189 7.63 -15.05 -9.57
CA CYS A 189 8.74 -15.84 -9.04
C CYS A 189 10.08 -15.13 -9.26
N ARG A 190 10.35 -14.68 -10.49
CA ARG A 190 11.59 -13.99 -10.84
C ARG A 190 11.76 -12.69 -10.05
N GLN A 191 10.71 -11.86 -9.99
CA GLN A 191 10.74 -10.57 -9.30
C GLN A 191 10.90 -10.74 -7.78
N LEU A 192 10.13 -11.64 -7.17
CA LEU A 192 10.18 -11.92 -5.73
C LEU A 192 11.54 -12.50 -5.31
N THR A 193 12.10 -13.41 -6.12
CA THR A 193 13.45 -13.95 -5.88
C THR A 193 14.51 -12.85 -5.95
N ARG A 194 14.43 -11.98 -6.96
CA ARG A 194 15.34 -10.85 -7.12
C ARG A 194 15.26 -9.89 -5.93
N ASP A 195 14.05 -9.57 -5.50
CA ASP A 195 13.82 -8.57 -4.46
C ASP A 195 14.17 -9.14 -3.07
N MET A 196 13.92 -10.43 -2.80
CA MET A 196 14.43 -11.14 -1.61
C MET A 196 15.94 -10.99 -1.43
N GLU A 197 16.72 -11.06 -2.51
CA GLU A 197 18.18 -10.94 -2.44
C GLU A 197 18.64 -9.51 -2.08
N ARG A 198 17.77 -8.51 -2.25
CA ARG A 198 18.10 -7.08 -2.18
C ARG A 198 17.58 -6.39 -0.92
N VAL A 199 16.49 -6.90 -0.34
CA VAL A 199 15.96 -6.31 0.90
C VAL A 199 16.91 -6.51 2.07
N ALA A 200 17.00 -5.51 2.92
CA ALA A 200 17.93 -5.51 4.06
C ALA A 200 17.45 -6.48 5.16
N GLU A 201 16.17 -6.40 5.51
CA GLU A 201 15.56 -7.10 6.64
C GLU A 201 15.36 -8.61 6.36
N PRO A 202 15.95 -9.51 7.18
CA PRO A 202 15.82 -10.96 6.98
C PRO A 202 14.38 -11.49 6.96
N GLY A 203 13.50 -10.95 7.81
CA GLY A 203 12.09 -11.37 7.84
C GLY A 203 11.34 -11.03 6.54
N GLN A 204 11.69 -9.90 5.92
CA GLN A 204 11.14 -9.50 4.64
C GLN A 204 11.69 -10.35 3.50
N ALA A 205 13.01 -10.63 3.50
CA ALA A 205 13.61 -11.57 2.57
C ALA A 205 12.92 -12.94 2.63
N PHE A 206 12.67 -13.45 3.84
CA PHE A 206 11.93 -14.70 4.04
C PHE A 206 10.52 -14.66 3.45
N THR A 207 9.79 -13.57 3.65
CA THR A 207 8.45 -13.39 3.09
C THR A 207 8.46 -13.41 1.56
N LEU A 208 9.37 -12.65 0.95
CA LEU A 208 9.49 -12.56 -0.51
C LEU A 208 9.93 -13.90 -1.12
N GLY A 209 10.92 -14.57 -0.54
CA GLY A 209 11.38 -15.86 -1.04
C GLY A 209 10.33 -16.97 -0.89
N SER A 210 9.56 -16.96 0.20
CA SER A 210 8.45 -17.90 0.36
C SER A 210 7.36 -17.66 -0.68
N MET A 211 7.07 -16.41 -1.01
CA MET A 211 6.15 -16.07 -2.10
C MET A 211 6.71 -16.42 -3.48
N ALA A 212 8.02 -16.30 -3.69
CA ALA A 212 8.67 -16.76 -4.92
C ALA A 212 8.51 -18.28 -5.10
N LEU A 213 8.71 -19.04 -4.03
CA LEU A 213 8.53 -20.49 -4.01
C LEU A 213 7.08 -20.89 -4.32
N ARG A 214 6.12 -20.18 -3.72
CA ARG A 214 4.68 -20.36 -4.02
C ARG A 214 4.35 -20.03 -5.47
N ALA A 215 4.93 -18.97 -6.02
CA ALA A 215 4.75 -18.59 -7.42
C ALA A 215 5.31 -19.65 -8.37
N ALA A 216 6.51 -20.17 -8.09
CA ALA A 216 7.14 -21.23 -8.89
C ALA A 216 6.33 -22.53 -8.90
N TRP A 217 5.84 -22.95 -7.72
CA TRP A 217 4.96 -24.11 -7.61
C TRP A 217 3.65 -23.91 -8.38
N ALA A 218 3.00 -22.76 -8.19
CA ALA A 218 1.73 -22.48 -8.86
C ALA A 218 1.91 -22.42 -10.39
N ALA A 219 3.09 -22.04 -10.87
CA ALA A 219 3.44 -22.08 -12.28
C ALA A 219 3.74 -23.50 -12.80
N GLY A 220 3.88 -24.51 -11.93
CA GLY A 220 4.25 -25.89 -12.31
C GLY A 220 5.70 -26.03 -12.78
N HIS A 221 6.60 -25.17 -12.32
CA HIS A 221 8.00 -25.14 -12.77
C HIS A 221 8.97 -25.60 -11.67
N ASP A 222 9.22 -26.90 -11.57
CA ASP A 222 10.08 -27.50 -10.53
C ASP A 222 11.52 -26.98 -10.52
N ALA A 223 12.02 -26.55 -11.69
CA ALA A 223 13.34 -25.92 -11.79
C ALA A 223 13.36 -24.55 -11.10
N LEU A 224 12.33 -23.71 -11.34
CA LEU A 224 12.20 -22.40 -10.67
C LEU A 224 11.96 -22.57 -9.17
N GLN A 225 11.21 -23.60 -8.78
CA GLN A 225 10.94 -23.91 -7.39
C GLN A 225 12.23 -24.29 -6.64
N ARG A 226 13.02 -25.22 -7.20
CA ARG A 226 14.33 -25.61 -6.64
C ARG A 226 15.29 -24.43 -6.57
N GLU A 227 15.33 -23.59 -7.61
CA GLU A 227 16.17 -22.40 -7.61
C GLU A 227 15.77 -21.40 -6.52
N ALA A 228 14.46 -21.10 -6.40
CA ALA A 228 13.95 -20.18 -5.38
C ALA A 228 14.27 -20.69 -3.95
N LEU A 229 14.08 -21.99 -3.70
CA LEU A 229 14.43 -22.61 -2.42
C LEU A 229 15.92 -22.50 -2.10
N GLN A 230 16.79 -22.85 -3.05
CA GLN A 230 18.24 -22.75 -2.87
C GLN A 230 18.68 -21.31 -2.57
N ARG A 231 18.11 -20.32 -3.27
CA ARG A 231 18.41 -18.91 -3.04
C ARG A 231 17.92 -18.42 -1.68
N LEU A 232 16.74 -18.86 -1.25
CA LEU A 232 16.17 -18.55 0.07
C LEU A 232 17.07 -19.10 1.20
N GLU A 233 17.43 -20.38 1.13
CA GLU A 233 18.30 -21.04 2.11
C GLU A 233 19.69 -20.39 2.16
N ARG A 234 20.23 -19.97 1.01
CA ARG A 234 21.50 -19.27 0.93
C ARG A 234 21.45 -17.85 1.51
N ARG A 235 20.34 -17.13 1.33
CA ARG A 235 20.19 -15.73 1.73
C ARG A 235 19.99 -15.55 3.24
N LEU A 236 19.31 -16.51 3.88
CA LEU A 236 18.90 -16.38 5.27
C LEU A 236 19.87 -17.11 6.20
N PRO A 237 20.50 -16.40 7.15
CA PRO A 237 21.37 -17.04 8.11
C PRO A 237 20.55 -17.93 9.06
N PRO A 238 21.11 -19.04 9.57
CA PRO A 238 20.53 -19.69 10.75
C PRO A 238 20.60 -18.70 11.93
N GLY A 239 19.45 -18.30 12.49
CA GLY A 239 19.44 -17.24 13.50
C GLY A 239 18.05 -16.78 13.93
N ASN A 240 17.99 -15.75 14.78
CA ASN A 240 16.75 -15.27 15.40
C ASN A 240 16.17 -14.07 14.61
N PHE A 241 15.36 -14.35 13.60
CA PHE A 241 14.56 -13.37 12.87
C PHE A 241 13.10 -13.81 12.84
N PRO A 242 12.13 -12.90 12.58
CA PRO A 242 10.72 -13.29 12.47
C PRO A 242 10.56 -14.44 11.47
N ASN A 243 9.96 -15.55 11.90
CA ASN A 243 9.75 -16.78 11.12
C ASN A 243 10.99 -17.66 10.86
N ALA A 244 12.12 -17.45 11.53
CA ALA A 244 13.31 -18.29 11.35
C ALA A 244 13.07 -19.77 11.66
N ASP A 245 12.18 -20.07 12.61
CA ASP A 245 11.76 -21.41 12.95
C ASP A 245 10.89 -22.08 11.87
N LEU A 246 10.38 -21.30 10.90
CA LEU A 246 9.63 -21.80 9.75
C LEU A 246 10.54 -22.15 8.56
N LEU A 247 11.82 -21.76 8.55
CA LEU A 247 12.77 -22.06 7.47
C LEU A 247 12.84 -23.55 7.05
N PRO A 248 12.72 -24.54 7.95
CA PRO A 248 12.73 -25.94 7.53
C PRO A 248 11.49 -26.36 6.73
N LEU A 249 10.35 -25.68 6.91
CA LEU A 249 9.06 -26.07 6.32
C LEU A 249 9.04 -25.92 4.79
N PRO A 250 9.51 -24.82 4.18
CA PRO A 250 9.64 -24.74 2.74
C PRO A 250 10.36 -25.93 2.11
N ARG A 251 11.44 -26.42 2.73
CA ARG A 251 12.13 -27.62 2.24
C ARG A 251 11.26 -28.86 2.38
N GLN A 252 10.67 -29.10 3.55
CA GLN A 252 9.82 -30.28 3.79
C GLN A 252 8.62 -30.33 2.85
N TRP A 253 7.97 -29.19 2.62
CA TRP A 253 6.78 -29.08 1.78
C TRP A 253 7.11 -29.08 0.29
N TRP A 254 8.21 -28.47 -0.12
CA TRP A 254 8.46 -28.22 -1.54
C TRP A 254 9.55 -29.08 -2.18
N THR A 255 10.10 -30.07 -1.44
CA THR A 255 11.10 -31.01 -2.00
C THR A 255 10.68 -32.48 -2.01
N GLU A 256 9.60 -32.87 -1.33
CA GLU A 256 9.11 -34.25 -1.41
C GLU A 256 8.26 -34.45 -2.66
N GLU A 257 8.76 -35.28 -3.58
CA GLU A 257 8.01 -35.86 -4.69
C GLU A 257 6.73 -36.55 -4.16
N PRO A 258 5.55 -36.38 -4.79
CA PRO A 258 4.30 -37.05 -4.39
C PRO A 258 4.32 -38.59 -4.50
N GLY A 259 5.48 -39.22 -4.70
CA GLY A 259 5.65 -40.66 -4.93
C GLY A 259 5.97 -41.50 -3.69
N GLY A 260 6.16 -40.89 -2.52
CA GLY A 260 6.41 -41.62 -1.26
C GLY A 260 5.15 -42.32 -0.74
N GLY A 261 5.27 -43.60 -0.35
CA GLY A 261 4.17 -44.40 0.21
C GLY A 261 3.49 -43.73 1.43
N ALA A 262 2.29 -44.17 1.78
CA ALA A 262 1.49 -43.61 2.90
C ALA A 262 2.24 -43.53 4.25
N GLU A 263 3.24 -44.38 4.46
CA GLU A 263 4.07 -44.40 5.68
C GLU A 263 5.19 -43.35 5.73
N ASP A 264 5.69 -42.87 4.59
CA ASP A 264 6.62 -41.72 4.54
C ASP A 264 5.87 -40.40 4.71
N ARG A 265 4.64 -40.32 4.15
CA ARG A 265 3.72 -39.18 4.34
C ARG A 265 3.29 -38.95 5.79
N ALA A 266 3.28 -39.99 6.61
CA ALA A 266 3.03 -39.89 8.06
C ALA A 266 4.26 -39.43 8.86
N ARG A 267 5.46 -39.48 8.26
CA ARG A 267 6.74 -39.06 8.87
C ARG A 267 7.16 -37.65 8.47
N THR A 268 6.58 -37.07 7.43
CA THR A 268 6.63 -35.62 7.16
C THR A 268 5.88 -34.93 8.31
N ALA A 269 6.59 -34.68 9.41
CA ALA A 269 5.99 -34.22 10.65
C ALA A 269 5.18 -32.95 10.39
N ALA A 270 3.85 -33.05 10.54
CA ALA A 270 2.99 -31.89 10.56
C ALA A 270 3.60 -30.89 11.56
N PRO A 271 3.74 -29.59 11.20
CA PRO A 271 4.29 -28.62 12.12
C PRO A 271 3.51 -28.69 13.44
N GLY A 272 4.21 -28.62 14.58
CA GLY A 272 3.54 -28.66 15.89
C GLY A 272 2.42 -27.60 15.95
N ALA A 273 1.35 -27.88 16.70
CA ALA A 273 0.13 -27.04 16.73
C ALA A 273 0.39 -25.53 16.93
N HIS A 274 1.45 -25.17 17.68
CA HIS A 274 1.91 -23.79 17.88
C HIS A 274 2.43 -23.08 16.61
N ILE A 275 2.97 -23.81 15.65
CA ILE A 275 3.40 -23.29 14.34
C ILE A 275 2.18 -23.05 13.46
N LEU A 276 1.21 -23.97 13.47
CA LEU A 276 -0.02 -23.87 12.69
C LEU A 276 -0.90 -22.69 13.13
N SER A 277 -0.99 -22.41 14.44
CA SER A 277 -1.74 -21.25 14.95
C SER A 277 -1.12 -19.90 14.56
N ARG A 278 0.21 -19.80 14.49
CA ARG A 278 0.90 -18.60 13.97
C ARG A 278 0.74 -18.45 12.46
N LEU A 279 0.75 -19.56 11.71
CA LEU A 279 0.51 -19.56 10.27
C LEU A 279 -0.92 -19.09 9.92
N SER A 280 -1.93 -19.51 10.69
CA SER A 280 -3.32 -19.07 10.52
C SER A 280 -3.58 -17.61 10.90
N GLY A 281 -2.85 -17.08 11.88
CA GLY A 281 -3.02 -15.71 12.36
C GLY A 281 -2.18 -14.66 11.63
N SER A 282 -1.08 -15.05 10.96
CA SER A 282 -0.10 -14.06 10.48
C SER A 282 0.56 -14.38 9.14
N SER A 283 0.40 -15.57 8.54
CA SER A 283 1.13 -15.91 7.30
C SER A 283 0.48 -17.02 6.45
N TRP A 284 -0.73 -16.77 5.94
CA TRP A 284 -1.34 -17.55 4.84
C TRP A 284 -0.43 -17.69 3.60
N LEU A 285 0.55 -16.79 3.44
CA LEU A 285 1.55 -16.77 2.38
C LEU A 285 2.50 -17.97 2.44
N LEU A 286 2.75 -18.52 3.64
CA LEU A 286 3.62 -19.67 3.87
C LEU A 286 2.89 -21.01 3.75
N MET A 287 1.56 -21.00 3.77
CA MET A 287 0.78 -22.23 3.69
C MET A 287 0.93 -22.88 2.33
N PRO A 288 1.13 -24.22 2.27
CA PRO A 288 0.95 -24.93 1.03
C PRO A 288 -0.50 -24.73 0.54
N PRO A 289 -0.72 -24.69 -0.78
CA PRO A 289 -2.04 -24.70 -1.40
C PRO A 289 -2.94 -25.74 -0.75
N ALA A 290 -4.23 -25.42 -0.56
CA ALA A 290 -5.18 -26.31 0.12
C ALA A 290 -5.13 -27.79 -0.34
N PRO A 291 -4.96 -28.12 -1.63
CA PRO A 291 -4.80 -29.51 -2.06
C PRO A 291 -3.57 -30.22 -1.45
N LEU A 292 -2.47 -29.51 -1.23
CA LEU A 292 -1.28 -30.04 -0.57
C LEU A 292 -1.45 -30.10 0.96
N ALA A 293 -2.16 -29.13 1.56
CA ALA A 293 -2.52 -29.20 2.98
C ALA A 293 -3.40 -30.43 3.29
N VAL A 294 -4.34 -30.76 2.40
CA VAL A 294 -5.15 -31.99 2.45
C VAL A 294 -4.28 -33.23 2.22
N ALA A 295 -3.45 -33.24 1.17
CA ALA A 295 -2.61 -34.39 0.82
C ALA A 295 -1.56 -34.73 1.89
N TRP A 296 -1.10 -33.74 2.65
CA TRP A 296 -0.16 -33.91 3.77
C TRP A 296 -0.85 -34.04 5.13
N GLY A 297 -2.19 -34.14 5.17
CA GLY A 297 -2.93 -34.38 6.40
C GLY A 297 -2.89 -33.23 7.41
N ILE A 298 -2.52 -32.01 6.99
CA ILE A 298 -2.42 -30.82 7.85
C ILE A 298 -3.78 -30.48 8.48
N GLU A 299 -4.88 -30.82 7.81
CA GLU A 299 -6.25 -30.64 8.32
C GLU A 299 -6.48 -31.39 9.65
N SER A 300 -5.87 -32.56 9.82
CA SER A 300 -5.99 -33.34 11.07
C SER A 300 -5.27 -32.64 12.23
N ALA A 301 -4.14 -31.99 11.98
CA ALA A 301 -3.41 -31.22 12.99
C ALA A 301 -4.17 -29.94 13.41
N TRP A 302 -5.03 -29.38 12.55
CA TRP A 302 -5.88 -28.23 12.86
C TRP A 302 -7.07 -28.58 13.76
N GLY A 303 -7.67 -29.75 13.53
CA GLY A 303 -8.72 -30.28 14.42
C GLY A 303 -8.21 -30.50 15.85
N HIS A 304 -6.96 -30.91 16.03
CA HIS A 304 -6.34 -31.08 17.35
C HIS A 304 -5.90 -29.75 17.98
N ALA A 305 -5.49 -28.76 17.19
CA ALA A 305 -5.11 -27.43 17.70
C ALA A 305 -6.32 -26.64 18.23
N THR A 306 -7.47 -26.74 17.55
CA THR A 306 -8.72 -26.09 18.00
C THR A 306 -9.40 -26.87 19.13
N ALA A 307 -9.23 -28.20 19.20
CA ALA A 307 -9.72 -29.02 20.31
C ALA A 307 -8.86 -28.91 21.59
N GLY A 308 -7.55 -28.66 21.47
CA GLY A 308 -6.64 -28.48 22.60
C GLY A 308 -6.91 -27.20 23.41
N ASP A 309 -7.46 -26.16 22.77
CA ASP A 309 -7.83 -24.89 23.42
C ASP A 309 -9.14 -25.00 24.22
N GLN A 310 -9.97 -26.02 23.96
CA GLN A 310 -11.19 -26.28 24.73
C GLN A 310 -10.98 -27.15 25.99
N LEU A 311 -9.79 -27.73 26.17
CA LEU A 311 -9.48 -28.60 27.31
C LEU A 311 -8.68 -27.90 28.43
N VAL A 312 -8.30 -26.63 28.25
CA VAL A 312 -7.60 -25.84 29.29
C VAL A 312 -8.57 -24.98 30.11
N ASP A 313 -9.83 -24.82 29.69
CA ASP A 313 -10.84 -24.01 30.40
C ASP A 313 -11.80 -24.83 31.29
N GLN A 314 -11.42 -26.06 31.65
CA GLN A 314 -12.12 -26.87 32.68
C GLN A 314 -11.14 -27.65 33.57
N ARG A 315 -10.30 -26.95 34.35
CA ARG A 315 -9.78 -27.44 35.64
C ARG A 315 -9.47 -26.31 36.59
#